data_AF-A0A4Q0AJ90-F1
#
_entry.id   AF-A0A4Q0AJ90-F1
#
_cell.length_a   1.000
_cell.length_b   1.000
_cell.length_c   1.000
_cell.angle_alpha   90.00
_cell.angle_beta   90.00
_cell.angle_gamma   90.00
#
_symmetry.space_group_name_H-M   'P 1'
#
loop_
_entity.id
_entity.type
_entity.pdbx_description
1 polymer ?
#
loop_
_entity_poly.entity_id
_entity_poly.type
_entity_poly.pdbx_seq_one_letter_code
_entity_poly.pdbx_strand_id
1 'polypeptide(L)'
;MVQRQPGGGLFLSRQQFNKIVAEAIDAMPGRYLKAMRNVVFVVENEPSLSQLKQMKLRGNQTLFGLYEGIPLTERGAGYNLVLPDKITIFKRPLETASHDLADLKRQVKQTVWHEIAHHFGLNHGRIEAILRRSRLPSKQQSYNKNMKPLLLDVRSEEEWNNEGHVAEALHWPLDKLSRGNLPRLDADRRILVYCRSGARAAMAVEILKNAGFNFARSLGSLRQAAEAGYHLVKPPDTSP
;
A
#
# COMPACT_ATOMS: atom_id res chain seq x y z
N MET A 1 -15.22 -2.64 28.37
CA MET A 1 -14.53 -1.63 29.21
C MET A 1 -13.07 -2.02 29.30
N VAL A 2 -12.14 -1.11 28.97
CA VAL A 2 -10.69 -1.32 29.12
C VAL A 2 -10.33 -0.79 30.51
N GLN A 3 -9.98 -1.67 31.45
CA GLN A 3 -9.59 -1.24 32.79
C GLN A 3 -8.09 -0.87 32.79
N ARG A 4 -7.76 0.30 33.34
CA ARG A 4 -6.38 0.72 33.64
C ARG A 4 -6.08 0.39 35.11
N GLN A 5 -4.97 -0.29 35.37
CA GLN A 5 -4.36 -0.40 36.71
C GLN A 5 -2.98 0.28 36.72
N PRO A 6 -2.49 0.75 37.88
CA PRO A 6 -1.33 1.62 37.96
C PRO A 6 -0.04 0.81 37.73
N GLY A 7 0.49 0.90 36.51
CA GLY A 7 1.65 0.15 36.06
C GLY A 7 1.73 0.00 34.54
N GLY A 8 1.54 1.09 33.80
CA GLY A 8 2.05 1.33 32.42
C GLY A 8 1.75 0.37 31.27
N GLY A 9 1.08 -0.77 31.45
CA GLY A 9 0.86 -1.76 30.39
C GLY A 9 -0.58 -1.79 29.88
N LEU A 10 -0.76 -1.87 28.56
CA LEU A 10 -2.07 -2.11 27.95
C LEU A 10 -2.36 -3.62 27.94
N PHE A 11 -3.07 -4.14 28.94
CA PHE A 11 -3.44 -5.55 29.00
C PHE A 11 -4.78 -5.79 28.30
N LEU A 12 -4.75 -6.28 27.06
CA LEU A 12 -5.95 -6.71 26.34
C LEU A 12 -6.23 -8.19 26.58
N SER A 13 -7.51 -8.57 26.52
CA SER A 13 -7.88 -9.98 26.42
C SER A 13 -7.42 -10.55 25.07
N ARG A 14 -7.19 -11.87 25.01
CA ARG A 14 -6.85 -12.55 23.75
C ARG A 14 -7.87 -12.26 22.65
N GLN A 15 -9.16 -12.25 22.99
CA GLN A 15 -10.24 -11.94 22.04
C GLN A 15 -10.18 -10.49 21.53
N GLN A 16 -9.90 -9.52 22.41
CA GLN A 16 -9.74 -8.11 22.01
C GLN A 16 -8.53 -7.93 21.09
N PHE A 17 -7.42 -8.58 21.41
CA PHE A 17 -6.22 -8.54 20.58
C PHE A 17 -6.45 -9.21 19.21
N ASN A 18 -7.08 -10.38 19.18
CA ASN A 18 -7.45 -11.07 17.94
C ASN A 18 -8.33 -10.18 17.04
N LYS A 19 -9.27 -9.43 17.63
CA LYS A 19 -10.09 -8.48 16.88
C LYS A 19 -9.24 -7.37 16.25
N ILE A 20 -8.24 -6.84 16.95
CA ILE A 20 -7.32 -5.83 16.41
C ILE A 20 -6.49 -6.40 15.26
N VAL A 21 -6.01 -7.64 15.38
CA VAL A 21 -5.29 -8.32 14.30
C VAL A 21 -6.18 -8.52 13.09
N ALA A 22 -7.44 -8.97 13.28
CA ALA A 22 -8.41 -9.10 12.21
C ALA A 22 -8.70 -7.75 11.51
N GLU A 23 -8.94 -6.68 12.28
CA GLU A 23 -9.12 -5.32 11.75
C GLU A 23 -7.89 -4.87 10.93
N ALA A 24 -6.68 -5.21 11.35
CA ALA A 24 -5.46 -4.91 10.62
C ALA A 24 -5.36 -5.67 9.29
N ILE A 25 -5.84 -6.92 9.26
CA ILE A 25 -5.88 -7.76 8.07
C ILE A 25 -6.91 -7.23 7.06
N ASP A 26 -8.12 -6.93 7.53
CA ASP A 26 -9.22 -6.42 6.70
C ASP A 26 -8.91 -5.04 6.10
N ALA A 27 -8.06 -4.25 6.75
CA ALA A 27 -7.61 -2.95 6.27
C ALA A 27 -6.58 -3.01 5.11
N MET A 28 -6.20 -4.20 4.64
CA MET A 28 -5.23 -4.36 3.55
C MET A 28 -5.83 -4.11 2.16
N PRO A 29 -5.09 -3.47 1.24
CA PRO A 29 -5.53 -3.30 -0.13
C PRO A 29 -5.80 -4.64 -0.82
N GLY A 30 -6.93 -4.76 -1.53
CA GLY A 30 -7.38 -6.00 -2.14
C GLY A 30 -6.39 -6.69 -3.07
N ARG A 31 -5.43 -5.96 -3.65
CA ARG A 31 -4.33 -6.52 -4.45
C ARG A 31 -3.44 -7.50 -3.69
N TYR A 32 -3.38 -7.43 -2.35
CA TYR A 32 -2.59 -8.32 -1.50
C TYR A 32 -3.39 -9.50 -0.93
N LEU A 33 -4.73 -9.47 -1.00
CA LEU A 33 -5.60 -10.55 -0.50
C LEU A 33 -5.36 -11.88 -1.24
N LYS A 34 -5.07 -11.84 -2.54
CA LYS A 34 -4.78 -13.06 -3.32
C LYS A 34 -3.53 -13.78 -2.84
N ALA A 35 -2.52 -13.04 -2.40
CA ALA A 35 -1.25 -13.58 -1.91
C ALA A 35 -1.40 -14.23 -0.53
N MET A 36 -2.40 -13.81 0.25
CA MET A 36 -2.67 -14.34 1.59
C MET A 36 -3.56 -15.58 1.62
N ARG A 37 -4.06 -16.06 0.47
CA ARG A 37 -4.97 -17.22 0.43
C ARG A 37 -4.38 -18.49 1.04
N ASN A 38 -3.06 -18.57 1.15
CA ASN A 38 -2.34 -19.70 1.73
C ASN A 38 -1.56 -19.31 3.01
N VAL A 39 -2.01 -18.27 3.72
CA VAL A 39 -1.37 -17.79 4.95
C VAL A 39 -2.36 -17.84 6.11
N VAL A 40 -1.95 -18.43 7.23
CA VAL A 40 -2.69 -18.46 8.49
C VAL A 40 -2.04 -17.48 9.47
N PHE A 41 -2.85 -16.62 10.08
CA PHE A 41 -2.42 -15.74 11.15
C PHE A 41 -2.68 -16.39 12.52
N VAL A 42 -1.64 -16.44 13.34
CA VAL A 42 -1.70 -16.98 14.71
C VAL A 42 -1.30 -15.88 15.68
N VAL A 43 -2.00 -15.78 16.81
CA VAL A 43 -1.66 -14.85 17.88
C VAL A 43 -1.06 -15.65 19.04
N GLU A 44 0.18 -15.34 19.39
CA GLU A 44 0.86 -15.91 20.55
C GLU A 44 1.15 -14.85 21.60
N ASN A 45 1.32 -15.27 22.86
CA ASN A 45 1.65 -14.33 23.92
C ASN A 45 3.10 -13.82 23.77
N GLU A 46 4.05 -14.73 23.60
CA GLU A 46 5.50 -14.44 23.58
C GLU A 46 6.18 -15.30 22.50
N PRO A 47 7.31 -14.84 21.93
CA PRO A 47 8.14 -15.67 21.06
C PRO A 47 8.84 -16.77 21.85
N SER A 48 9.00 -17.94 21.23
CA SER A 48 9.73 -19.04 21.83
C SER A 48 11.24 -18.80 21.82
N LEU A 49 11.97 -19.50 22.70
CA LEU A 49 13.43 -19.41 22.77
C LEU A 49 14.11 -19.84 21.45
N SER A 50 13.53 -20.77 20.70
CA SER A 50 14.05 -21.18 19.40
C SER A 50 13.85 -20.10 18.33
N GLN A 51 12.67 -19.45 18.31
CA GLN A 51 12.37 -18.33 17.42
C GLN A 51 13.33 -17.16 17.66
N LEU A 52 13.59 -16.82 18.93
CA LEU A 52 14.53 -15.76 19.29
C LEU A 52 15.97 -16.08 18.85
N LYS A 53 16.43 -17.33 19.04
CA LYS A 53 17.78 -17.76 18.62
C LYS A 53 17.95 -17.72 17.10
N GLN A 54 16.92 -18.09 16.33
CA GLN A 54 16.96 -18.12 14.87
C GLN A 54 17.04 -16.71 14.27
N MET A 55 16.44 -15.72 14.92
CA MET A 55 16.35 -14.35 14.43
C MET A 55 17.62 -13.50 14.60
N LYS A 56 18.67 -14.01 15.28
CA LYS A 56 19.95 -13.29 15.53
C LYS A 56 19.74 -11.81 15.97
N LEU A 57 18.75 -11.58 16.83
CA LEU A 57 18.36 -10.24 17.27
C LEU A 57 19.51 -9.53 18.00
N ARG A 58 19.76 -8.25 17.69
CA ARG A 58 20.69 -7.40 18.45
C ARG A 58 20.04 -7.02 19.79
N GLY A 59 20.83 -6.82 20.85
CA GLY A 59 20.38 -6.81 22.26
C GLY A 59 19.16 -5.96 22.67
N ASN A 60 18.74 -4.97 21.86
CA ASN A 60 17.54 -4.16 22.11
C ASN A 60 16.40 -4.42 21.11
N GLN A 61 16.48 -5.47 20.30
CA GLN A 61 15.48 -5.81 19.29
C GLN A 61 14.47 -6.81 19.87
N THR A 62 13.20 -6.48 19.72
CA THR A 62 12.07 -7.32 20.12
C THR A 62 11.38 -7.87 18.86
N LEU A 63 10.86 -9.10 18.96
CA LEU A 63 10.14 -9.76 17.89
C LEU A 63 8.63 -9.50 18.05
N PHE A 64 8.05 -8.69 17.15
CA PHE A 64 6.60 -8.40 17.16
C PHE A 64 5.79 -9.35 16.30
N GLY A 65 6.40 -9.88 15.25
CA GLY A 65 5.81 -10.87 14.35
C GLY A 65 6.87 -11.78 13.78
N LEU A 66 6.45 -12.93 13.26
CA LEU A 66 7.32 -13.88 12.60
C LEU A 66 6.58 -14.60 11.49
N TYR A 67 7.09 -14.51 10.26
CA TYR A 67 6.71 -15.39 9.16
C TYR A 67 7.46 -16.74 9.24
N GLU A 68 6.70 -17.83 9.20
CA GLU A 68 7.17 -19.22 9.21
C GLU A 68 6.56 -19.96 8.00
N GLY A 69 7.34 -20.19 6.95
CA GLY A 69 6.94 -20.95 5.76
C GLY A 69 7.78 -22.22 5.61
N ILE A 70 7.17 -23.32 5.16
CA ILE A 70 7.89 -24.54 4.78
C ILE A 70 8.21 -24.47 3.27
N PRO A 71 9.50 -24.49 2.85
CA PRO A 71 9.89 -24.36 1.45
C PRO A 71 9.19 -25.38 0.54
N LEU A 72 8.88 -24.97 -0.70
CA LEU A 72 8.39 -25.85 -1.77
C LEU A 72 9.30 -27.06 -2.04
N THR A 73 10.59 -26.90 -1.80
CA THR A 73 11.66 -27.85 -2.14
C THR A 73 11.88 -28.95 -1.11
N GLU A 74 11.35 -28.81 0.10
CA GLU A 74 11.38 -29.86 1.14
C GLU A 74 10.11 -30.74 1.11
N ARG A 75 9.27 -30.58 0.07
CA ARG A 75 8.03 -31.33 -0.14
C ARG A 75 8.33 -32.69 -0.77
N GLY A 76 8.42 -33.73 0.05
CA GLY A 76 8.45 -35.11 -0.42
C GLY A 76 7.20 -35.46 -1.26
N ALA A 77 7.37 -36.41 -2.19
CA ALA A 77 6.45 -36.75 -3.28
C ALA A 77 5.10 -37.40 -2.89
N GLY A 78 4.52 -37.12 -1.71
CA GLY A 78 3.48 -37.98 -1.14
C GLY A 78 2.28 -37.35 -0.42
N TYR A 79 2.12 -36.03 -0.34
CA TYR A 79 0.96 -35.45 0.39
C TYR A 79 0.40 -34.19 -0.29
N ASN A 80 -0.81 -34.29 -0.84
CA ASN A 80 -1.58 -33.18 -1.42
C ASN A 80 -2.23 -32.24 -0.38
N LEU A 81 -1.71 -32.18 0.84
CA LEU A 81 -2.14 -31.23 1.87
C LEU A 81 -1.09 -30.13 1.98
N VAL A 82 -1.18 -29.12 1.12
CA VAL A 82 -0.34 -27.93 1.26
C VAL A 82 -0.73 -27.26 2.58
N LEU A 83 0.14 -27.37 3.59
CA LEU A 83 -0.03 -26.62 4.83
C LEU A 83 0.18 -25.13 4.51
N PRO A 84 -0.70 -24.26 5.03
CA PRO A 84 -0.56 -22.82 4.82
C PRO A 84 0.69 -22.31 5.54
N ASP A 85 1.30 -21.27 4.98
CA ASP A 85 2.34 -20.52 5.68
C ASP A 85 1.75 -19.87 6.93
N LYS A 86 2.57 -19.69 7.96
CA LYS A 86 2.10 -19.19 9.25
C LYS A 86 2.74 -17.84 9.55
N ILE A 87 1.92 -16.83 9.86
CA ILE A 87 2.38 -15.56 10.43
C ILE A 87 1.96 -15.51 11.89
N THR A 88 2.95 -15.53 12.78
CA THR A 88 2.73 -15.42 14.23
C THR A 88 2.84 -13.95 14.65
N ILE A 89 1.86 -13.42 15.37
CA ILE A 89 1.87 -12.07 15.96
C ILE A 89 1.99 -12.19 17.49
N PHE A 90 2.99 -11.54 18.08
CA PHE A 90 3.29 -11.67 19.51
C PHE A 90 2.66 -10.55 20.33
N LYS A 91 1.66 -10.92 21.13
CA LYS A 91 0.83 -10.01 21.92
C LYS A 91 1.62 -9.23 22.98
N ARG A 92 2.39 -9.91 23.83
CA ARG A 92 3.10 -9.27 24.95
C ARG A 92 4.20 -8.30 24.49
N PRO A 93 5.03 -8.64 23.49
CA PRO A 93 5.93 -7.69 22.86
C PRO A 93 5.25 -6.41 22.40
N LEU A 94 4.12 -6.54 21.69
CA LEU A 94 3.36 -5.42 21.16
C LEU A 94 2.68 -4.59 22.26
N GLU A 95 2.10 -5.23 23.27
CA GLU A 95 1.50 -4.55 24.43
C GLU A 95 2.55 -3.76 25.21
N THR A 96 3.75 -4.33 25.40
CA THR A 96 4.84 -3.70 26.16
C THR A 96 5.45 -2.53 25.41
N ALA A 97 5.54 -2.63 24.08
CA ALA A 97 6.07 -1.56 23.23
C ALA A 97 5.06 -0.42 22.97
N SER A 98 3.78 -0.59 23.36
CA SER A 98 2.70 0.35 23.03
C SER A 98 2.30 1.22 24.21
N HIS A 99 2.14 2.52 23.97
CA HIS A 99 1.77 3.48 25.01
C HIS A 99 0.27 3.51 25.31
N ASP A 100 -0.56 3.26 24.30
CA ASP A 100 -2.01 3.25 24.41
C ASP A 100 -2.65 2.30 23.37
N LEU A 101 -3.98 2.19 23.39
CA LEU A 101 -4.73 1.32 22.47
C LEU A 101 -4.60 1.76 21.01
N ALA A 102 -4.52 3.06 20.74
CA ALA A 102 -4.37 3.55 19.37
C ALA A 102 -2.96 3.21 18.85
N ASP A 103 -1.94 3.32 19.70
CA ASP A 103 -0.57 2.92 19.42
C ASP A 103 -0.47 1.41 19.18
N LEU A 104 -1.11 0.60 20.01
CA LEU A 104 -1.13 -0.84 19.82
C LEU A 104 -1.77 -1.23 18.48
N LYS A 105 -2.93 -0.64 18.15
CA LYS A 105 -3.57 -0.87 16.84
C LYS A 105 -2.65 -0.49 15.68
N ARG A 106 -1.89 0.62 15.82
CA ARG A 106 -0.90 1.02 14.81
C ARG A 106 0.23 -0.01 14.72
N GLN A 107 0.84 -0.40 15.83
CA GLN A 107 1.96 -1.34 15.85
C GLN A 107 1.55 -2.70 15.27
N VAL A 108 0.41 -3.25 15.67
CA VAL A 108 -0.14 -4.50 15.11
C VAL A 108 -0.28 -4.40 13.59
N LYS A 109 -0.87 -3.31 13.07
CA LYS A 109 -1.01 -3.10 11.63
C LYS A 109 0.35 -3.03 10.91
N GLN A 110 1.33 -2.35 11.51
CA GLN A 110 2.66 -2.26 10.94
C GLN A 110 3.38 -3.61 10.93
N THR A 111 3.26 -4.40 11.99
CA THR A 111 3.85 -5.74 12.08
C THR A 111 3.26 -6.67 11.03
N VAL A 112 1.93 -6.79 10.97
CA VAL A 112 1.24 -7.62 9.96
C VAL A 112 1.70 -7.23 8.56
N TRP A 113 1.77 -5.92 8.28
CA TRP A 113 2.23 -5.44 6.98
C TRP A 113 3.70 -5.77 6.72
N HIS A 114 4.60 -5.59 7.69
CA HIS A 114 6.02 -5.91 7.53
C HIS A 114 6.22 -7.39 7.21
N GLU A 115 5.60 -8.29 7.97
CA GLU A 115 5.75 -9.74 7.76
C GLU A 115 5.32 -10.16 6.34
N ILE A 116 4.17 -9.66 5.89
CA ILE A 116 3.66 -9.90 4.53
C ILE A 116 4.59 -9.31 3.48
N ALA A 117 4.99 -8.05 3.67
CA ALA A 117 5.73 -7.32 2.66
C ALA A 117 7.16 -7.87 2.49
N HIS A 118 7.81 -8.34 3.56
CA HIS A 118 9.07 -9.08 3.46
C HIS A 118 8.92 -10.38 2.71
N HIS A 119 7.91 -11.18 3.05
CA HIS A 119 7.71 -12.46 2.40
C HIS A 119 7.44 -12.32 0.90
N PHE A 120 6.66 -11.32 0.48
CA PHE A 120 6.34 -11.08 -0.93
C PHE A 120 7.34 -10.19 -1.69
N GLY A 121 8.54 -9.96 -1.14
CA GLY A 121 9.63 -9.25 -1.82
C GLY A 121 9.42 -7.74 -2.00
N LEU A 122 8.58 -7.11 -1.19
CA LEU A 122 8.39 -5.67 -1.17
C LEU A 122 9.50 -5.01 -0.32
N ASN A 123 10.23 -4.07 -0.92
CA ASN A 123 11.39 -3.43 -0.31
C ASN A 123 10.98 -2.47 0.83
N HIS A 124 11.70 -2.51 1.98
CA HIS A 124 11.40 -1.76 3.23
C HIS A 124 11.02 -0.29 2.99
N GLY A 125 11.73 0.42 2.11
CA GLY A 125 11.50 1.85 1.85
C GLY A 125 10.15 2.18 1.19
N ARG A 126 9.53 1.25 0.47
CA ARG A 126 8.22 1.46 -0.17
C ARG A 126 7.07 1.30 0.84
N ILE A 127 7.28 0.47 1.86
CA ILE A 127 6.31 0.12 2.90
C ILE A 127 6.19 1.22 3.94
N GLU A 128 7.33 1.78 4.38
CA GLU A 128 7.35 2.91 5.29
C GLU A 128 6.64 4.14 4.67
N ALA A 129 6.80 4.35 3.36
CA ALA A 129 6.06 5.37 2.63
C ALA A 129 4.54 5.13 2.64
N ILE A 130 4.06 3.89 2.51
CA ILE A 130 2.62 3.54 2.53
C ILE A 130 2.03 3.68 3.95
N LEU A 131 2.77 3.26 4.97
CA LEU A 131 2.36 3.36 6.37
C LEU A 131 2.39 4.82 6.86
N ARG A 132 3.39 5.61 6.47
CA ARG A 132 3.46 7.06 6.72
C ARG A 132 2.35 7.83 5.99
N ARG A 133 1.93 7.38 4.80
CA ARG A 133 0.79 7.95 4.05
C ARG A 133 -0.57 7.62 4.66
N SER A 134 -0.68 6.51 5.39
CA SER A 134 -1.87 6.12 6.16
C SER A 134 -1.98 6.82 7.53
N ARG A 135 -0.90 7.47 7.99
CA ARG A 135 -0.81 8.19 9.28
C ARG A 135 -1.24 9.67 9.20
N LEU A 136 -1.49 10.21 8.01
CA LEU A 136 -1.89 11.61 7.88
C LEU A 136 -3.42 11.74 7.93
N PRO A 137 -3.99 12.44 8.93
CA PRO A 137 -5.40 12.77 8.87
C PRO A 137 -5.69 13.51 7.56
N SER A 138 -6.78 13.13 6.90
CA SER A 138 -7.22 13.55 5.56
C SER A 138 -7.35 15.07 5.37
N LYS A 139 -7.15 15.89 6.41
CA LYS A 139 -7.16 17.35 6.38
C LYS A 139 -5.78 18.04 6.27
N GLN A 140 -4.65 17.32 6.37
CA GLN A 140 -3.30 17.93 6.38
C GLN A 140 -2.32 17.42 5.33
N GLN A 141 -2.74 16.51 4.45
CA GLN A 141 -1.94 16.18 3.26
C GLN A 141 -1.97 17.39 2.31
N SER A 142 -0.86 18.12 2.23
CA SER A 142 -0.62 19.16 1.23
C SER A 142 0.41 18.65 0.22
N TYR A 143 0.11 18.79 -1.07
CA TYR A 143 1.15 18.68 -2.11
C TYR A 143 2.01 19.95 -2.07
N ASN A 144 3.24 19.86 -2.57
CA ASN A 144 4.10 21.04 -2.72
C ASN A 144 3.46 22.03 -3.71
N LYS A 145 2.90 23.15 -3.21
CA LYS A 145 2.26 24.19 -4.03
C LYS A 145 3.24 24.87 -5.00
N ASN A 146 4.53 24.84 -4.70
CA ASN A 146 5.58 25.44 -5.52
C ASN A 146 5.97 24.55 -6.71
N MET A 147 5.51 23.30 -6.74
CA MET A 147 5.70 22.40 -7.87
C MET A 147 4.52 22.46 -8.84
N LYS A 148 4.81 22.70 -10.12
CA LYS A 148 3.83 22.58 -11.20
C LYS A 148 3.20 21.18 -11.16
N PRO A 149 1.87 21.04 -11.29
CA PRO A 149 1.24 19.73 -11.33
C PRO A 149 1.76 18.91 -12.52
N LEU A 150 1.89 17.60 -12.33
CA LEU A 150 2.15 16.67 -13.42
C LEU A 150 0.85 16.38 -14.17
N LEU A 151 0.85 16.56 -15.48
CA LEU A 151 -0.28 16.25 -16.34
C LEU A 151 -0.14 14.82 -16.82
N LEU A 152 -1.21 14.02 -16.70
CA LEU A 152 -1.23 12.62 -17.08
C LEU A 152 -2.34 12.39 -18.11
N ASP A 153 -1.94 12.00 -19.32
CA ASP A 153 -2.86 11.60 -20.39
C ASP A 153 -3.07 10.08 -20.33
N VAL A 154 -4.30 9.64 -20.07
CA VAL A 154 -4.64 8.21 -19.96
C VAL A 154 -5.38 7.67 -21.18
N ARG A 155 -5.32 8.39 -22.31
CA ARG A 155 -5.85 7.96 -23.61
C ARG A 155 -5.04 6.83 -24.22
N SER A 156 -5.53 6.23 -25.30
CA SER A 156 -4.76 5.24 -26.06
C SER A 156 -3.52 5.87 -26.69
N GLU A 157 -2.58 5.02 -27.11
CA GLU A 157 -1.41 5.45 -27.91
C GLU A 157 -1.84 6.14 -29.21
N GLU A 158 -2.90 5.63 -29.86
CA GLU A 158 -3.44 6.19 -31.09
C GLU A 158 -3.97 7.61 -30.91
N GLU A 159 -4.79 7.85 -29.87
CA GLU A 159 -5.32 9.18 -29.56
C GLU A 159 -4.19 10.17 -29.20
N TRP A 160 -3.15 9.70 -28.52
CA TRP A 160 -1.99 10.52 -28.16
C TRP A 160 -1.19 10.98 -29.38
N ASN A 161 -0.97 10.06 -30.33
CA ASN A 161 -0.19 10.32 -31.54
C ASN A 161 -0.96 11.13 -32.60
N ASN A 162 -2.28 10.97 -32.69
CA ASN A 162 -3.07 11.47 -33.83
C ASN A 162 -3.98 12.67 -33.51
N GLU A 163 -4.37 12.90 -32.26
CA GLU A 163 -5.35 13.95 -31.91
C GLU A 163 -4.73 15.20 -31.25
N GLY A 164 -3.41 15.19 -31.05
CA GLY A 164 -2.73 16.18 -30.22
C GLY A 164 -3.01 15.97 -28.73
N HIS A 165 -2.26 16.67 -27.87
CA HIS A 165 -2.28 16.45 -26.43
C HIS A 165 -1.83 17.69 -25.66
N VAL A 166 -1.94 17.69 -24.33
CA VAL A 166 -1.44 18.80 -23.49
C VAL A 166 0.10 18.79 -23.48
N ALA A 167 0.70 19.95 -23.72
CA ALA A 167 2.15 20.13 -23.66
C ALA A 167 2.71 19.69 -22.30
N GLU A 168 3.86 18.99 -22.31
CA GLU A 168 4.52 18.43 -21.11
C GLU A 168 3.70 17.38 -20.34
N ALA A 169 2.60 16.88 -20.91
CA ALA A 169 1.87 15.76 -20.34
C ALA A 169 2.70 14.46 -20.44
N LEU A 170 2.63 13.65 -19.38
CA LEU A 170 3.10 12.28 -19.41
C LEU A 170 1.98 11.39 -19.98
N HIS A 171 2.26 10.67 -21.04
CA HIS A 171 1.32 9.68 -21.57
C HIS A 171 1.43 8.37 -20.82
N TRP A 172 0.31 7.91 -20.26
CA TRP A 172 0.23 6.64 -19.54
C TRP A 172 -1.18 6.05 -19.66
N PRO A 173 -1.44 5.24 -20.71
CA PRO A 173 -2.76 4.68 -20.99
C PRO A 173 -3.45 4.03 -19.78
N LEU A 174 -4.78 4.18 -19.71
CA LEU A 174 -5.59 3.56 -18.65
C LEU A 174 -5.41 2.04 -18.60
N ASP A 175 -5.19 1.38 -19.74
CA ASP A 175 -5.01 -0.07 -19.78
C ASP A 175 -3.73 -0.49 -19.02
N LYS A 176 -2.63 0.24 -19.19
CA LYS A 176 -1.37 0.04 -18.44
C LYS A 176 -1.60 0.21 -16.94
N LEU A 177 -2.32 1.28 -16.53
CA LEU A 177 -2.67 1.51 -15.13
C LEU A 177 -3.51 0.36 -14.56
N SER A 178 -4.51 -0.11 -15.30
CA SER A 178 -5.43 -1.17 -14.89
C SER A 178 -4.73 -2.52 -14.70
N ARG A 179 -3.65 -2.76 -15.46
CA ARG A 179 -2.77 -3.94 -15.30
C ARG A 179 -1.76 -3.79 -14.14
N GLY A 180 -1.81 -2.70 -13.38
CA GLY A 180 -0.91 -2.42 -12.27
C GLY A 180 0.45 -1.85 -12.69
N ASN A 181 0.64 -1.51 -13.96
CA ASN A 181 1.82 -0.79 -14.42
C ASN A 181 1.66 0.70 -14.11
N LEU A 182 2.24 1.13 -13.00
CA LEU A 182 2.14 2.49 -12.50
C LEU A 182 3.35 3.33 -12.93
N PRO A 183 3.16 4.62 -13.24
CA PRO A 183 4.28 5.50 -13.56
C PRO A 183 5.19 5.66 -12.34
N ARG A 184 6.50 5.71 -12.58
CA ARG A 184 7.50 5.95 -11.52
C ARG A 184 7.48 7.43 -11.16
N LEU A 185 6.62 7.79 -10.21
CA LEU A 185 6.41 9.16 -9.74
C LEU A 185 6.48 9.24 -8.22
N ASP A 186 6.81 10.41 -7.70
CA ASP A 186 6.67 10.72 -6.28
C ASP A 186 5.20 10.78 -5.90
N ALA A 187 4.82 10.18 -4.77
CA ALA A 187 3.39 10.07 -4.45
C ALA A 187 2.79 11.29 -3.74
N ASP A 188 3.61 12.27 -3.36
CA ASP A 188 3.18 13.61 -2.92
C ASP A 188 3.06 14.60 -4.09
N ARG A 189 3.41 14.18 -5.31
CA ARG A 189 3.22 14.95 -6.53
C ARG A 189 1.74 15.18 -6.79
N ARG A 190 1.38 16.43 -7.11
CA ARG A 190 0.03 16.76 -7.60
C ARG A 190 -0.10 16.27 -9.04
N ILE A 191 -1.04 15.36 -9.30
CA ILE A 191 -1.25 14.76 -10.62
C ILE A 191 -2.63 15.19 -11.12
N LEU A 192 -2.68 15.76 -12.32
CA LEU A 192 -3.91 16.11 -13.01
C LEU A 192 -4.08 15.16 -14.20
N VAL A 193 -5.12 14.34 -14.13
CA VAL A 193 -5.37 13.28 -15.09
C VAL A 193 -6.46 13.74 -16.04
N TYR A 194 -6.24 13.61 -17.35
CA TYR A 194 -7.26 13.86 -18.35
C TYR A 194 -7.33 12.72 -19.37
N CYS A 195 -8.43 12.64 -20.10
CA CYS A 195 -8.56 11.74 -21.25
C CYS A 195 -9.39 12.41 -22.35
N ARG A 196 -9.96 11.66 -23.31
CA ARG A 196 -10.79 12.26 -24.36
C ARG A 196 -12.09 12.87 -23.81
N SER A 197 -12.86 12.14 -23.01
CA SER A 197 -14.21 12.53 -22.55
C SER A 197 -14.37 12.68 -21.02
N GLY A 198 -13.32 12.40 -20.24
CA GLY A 198 -13.33 12.45 -18.77
C GLY A 198 -13.57 11.12 -18.06
N ALA A 199 -14.28 10.16 -18.65
CA ALA A 199 -14.61 8.89 -17.99
C ALA A 199 -13.36 8.08 -17.57
N ARG A 200 -12.42 7.89 -18.50
CA ARG A 200 -11.15 7.19 -18.23
C ARG A 200 -10.28 7.91 -17.20
N ALA A 201 -10.33 9.24 -17.18
CA ALA A 201 -9.60 10.04 -16.20
C ALA A 201 -10.13 9.80 -14.78
N ALA A 202 -11.45 9.68 -14.62
CA ALA A 202 -12.06 9.36 -13.33
C ALA A 202 -11.59 7.98 -12.81
N MET A 203 -11.64 6.95 -13.67
CA MET A 203 -11.15 5.60 -13.35
C MET A 203 -9.65 5.59 -13.03
N ALA A 204 -8.84 6.28 -13.84
CA ALA A 204 -7.40 6.38 -13.60
C ALA A 204 -7.08 7.04 -12.26
N VAL A 205 -7.81 8.09 -11.87
CA VAL A 205 -7.65 8.75 -10.56
C VAL A 205 -7.91 7.77 -9.42
N GLU A 206 -8.93 6.93 -9.53
CA GLU A 206 -9.21 5.90 -8.53
C GLU A 206 -8.05 4.90 -8.41
N ILE A 207 -7.57 4.38 -9.54
CA ILE A 207 -6.42 3.47 -9.59
C ILE A 207 -5.18 4.12 -8.97
N LEU A 208 -4.90 5.37 -9.32
CA LEU A 208 -3.74 6.13 -8.82
C LEU A 208 -3.85 6.38 -7.31
N LYS A 209 -5.02 6.75 -6.81
CA LYS A 209 -5.25 6.90 -5.36
C LYS A 209 -5.06 5.58 -4.61
N ASN A 210 -5.60 4.48 -5.14
CA ASN A 210 -5.41 3.13 -4.59
C ASN A 210 -3.93 2.68 -4.66
N ALA A 211 -3.16 3.24 -5.59
CA ALA A 211 -1.71 3.09 -5.69
C ALA A 211 -0.90 4.02 -4.77
N GLY A 212 -1.54 4.95 -4.08
CA GLY A 212 -0.92 5.87 -3.11
C GLY A 212 -0.64 7.28 -3.65
N PHE A 213 -1.07 7.61 -4.86
CA PHE A 213 -1.03 8.97 -5.43
C PHE A 213 -2.25 9.78 -4.97
N ASN A 214 -2.25 10.16 -3.70
CA ASN A 214 -3.43 10.73 -3.03
C ASN A 214 -3.89 12.08 -3.61
N PHE A 215 -2.97 12.79 -4.27
CA PHE A 215 -3.23 14.09 -4.89
C PHE A 215 -3.62 14.00 -6.36
N ALA A 216 -3.89 12.80 -6.88
CA ALA A 216 -4.46 12.64 -8.21
C ALA A 216 -5.88 13.23 -8.27
N ARG A 217 -6.12 14.10 -9.25
CA ARG A 217 -7.43 14.71 -9.53
C ARG A 217 -7.74 14.58 -11.02
N SER A 218 -9.02 14.43 -11.32
CA SER A 218 -9.49 14.44 -12.70
C SER A 218 -9.57 15.89 -13.18
N LEU A 219 -8.92 16.17 -14.30
CA LEU A 219 -9.08 17.38 -15.10
C LEU A 219 -10.19 17.19 -16.15
N GLY A 220 -10.69 15.97 -16.32
CA GLY A 220 -11.79 15.64 -17.23
C GLY A 220 -11.31 15.32 -18.64
N SER A 221 -11.92 15.95 -19.63
CA SER A 221 -11.62 15.81 -21.05
C SER A 221 -10.43 16.67 -21.50
N LEU A 222 -9.85 16.34 -22.65
CA LEU A 222 -8.82 17.14 -23.33
C LEU A 222 -9.30 18.58 -23.55
N ARG A 223 -10.59 18.74 -23.90
CA ARG A 223 -11.22 20.04 -24.04
C ARG A 223 -11.25 20.82 -22.72
N GLN A 224 -11.64 20.17 -21.63
CA GLN A 224 -11.62 20.80 -20.30
C GLN A 224 -10.20 21.16 -19.84
N ALA A 225 -9.19 20.37 -20.24
CA ALA A 225 -7.79 20.74 -20.01
C ALA A 225 -7.42 22.03 -20.75
N ALA A 226 -7.81 22.17 -22.02
CA ALA A 226 -7.59 23.39 -22.78
C ALA A 226 -8.33 24.61 -22.18
N GLU A 227 -9.60 24.43 -21.78
CA GLU A 227 -10.41 25.45 -21.11
C GLU A 227 -9.81 25.88 -19.75
N ALA A 228 -9.12 24.96 -19.06
CA ALA A 228 -8.36 25.25 -17.84
C ALA A 228 -7.01 25.96 -18.09
N GLY A 229 -6.70 26.32 -19.33
CA GLY A 229 -5.51 27.08 -19.71
C GLY A 229 -4.28 26.24 -20.02
N TYR A 230 -4.41 24.92 -20.18
CA TYR A 230 -3.29 24.07 -20.59
C TYR A 230 -3.08 24.13 -22.11
N HIS A 231 -1.83 24.38 -22.51
CA HIS A 231 -1.46 24.48 -23.92
C HIS A 231 -1.57 23.11 -24.62
N LEU A 232 -2.25 23.06 -25.76
CA LEU A 232 -2.34 21.87 -26.60
C LEU A 232 -1.25 21.89 -27.68
N VAL A 233 -0.50 20.81 -27.79
CA VAL A 233 0.35 20.53 -28.94
C VAL A 233 -0.44 19.75 -29.98
N LYS A 234 -0.29 20.14 -31.25
CA LYS A 234 -0.82 19.40 -32.38
C LYS A 234 -0.02 18.11 -32.58
N PRO A 235 -0.63 17.05 -33.14
CA PRO A 235 0.14 15.90 -33.59
C PRO A 235 1.20 16.37 -34.60
N PRO A 236 2.36 15.69 -34.69
CA PRO A 236 3.34 15.99 -35.72
C PRO A 236 2.66 15.96 -37.09
N ASP A 237 2.94 16.96 -37.92
CA ASP A 237 2.33 17.11 -39.23
C ASP A 237 2.78 15.93 -40.11
N THR A 238 1.94 14.91 -40.24
CA THR A 238 2.15 13.79 -41.16
C THR A 238 1.68 14.16 -42.56
N SER A 239 1.99 15.39 -43.00
CA SER A 239 1.86 15.77 -44.40
C SER A 239 3.04 15.15 -45.16
N PRO A 240 2.80 14.27 -46.16
CA PRO A 240 3.85 13.68 -46.98
C PRO A 240 4.59 14.71 -47.83
#